data_AF-A0A8S3Z4P4-F1
#
_entry.id   AF-A0A8S3Z4P4-F1
#
_cell.length_a   1.000
_cell.length_b   1.000
_cell.length_c   1.000
_cell.angle_alpha   90.00
_cell.angle_beta   90.00
_cell.angle_gamma   90.00
#
_symmetry.space_group_name_H-M   'P 1'
#
loop_
_entity.id
_entity.type
_entity.pdbx_description
1 polymer ?
#
loop_
_entity_poly.entity_id
_entity_poly.type
_entity_poly.pdbx_seq_one_letter_code
_entity_poly.pdbx_strand_id
1 'polypeptide(L)' 'FGVLMWEVFSNGKTPYMGMTNIKARLWIEEGNRMAAPPGTPAAVYTLMLECWEYLDENRPHFSTIHKTLKDIAKTL' A
#
# COMPACT_ATOMS: atom_id res chain seq x y z
N PHE A 1 5.79 -3.45 -2.78
CA PHE A 1 5.58 -3.93 -1.40
C PHE A 1 4.23 -3.48 -0.83
N GLY A 2 3.77 -2.26 -1.10
CA GLY A 2 2.47 -1.76 -0.59
C GLY A 2 1.25 -2.66 -0.84
N VAL A 3 1.19 -3.38 -1.98
CA VAL A 3 0.11 -4.37 -2.24
C VAL A 3 0.12 -5.48 -1.20
N LEU A 4 1.29 -6.05 -0.89
CA LEU A 4 1.46 -7.07 0.13
C LEU A 4 1.07 -6.55 1.53
N MET A 5 1.43 -5.32 1.85
CA MET A 5 1.00 -4.71 3.11
C MET A 5 -0.54 -4.64 3.17
N TRP A 6 -1.19 -4.22 2.08
CA TRP A 6 -2.64 -4.20 2.00
C TRP A 6 -3.26 -5.59 2.16
N GLU A 7 -2.67 -6.62 1.54
CA GLU A 7 -3.10 -8.02 1.70
C GLU A 7 -3.01 -8.48 3.17
N VAL A 8 -1.92 -8.15 3.88
CA VAL A 8 -1.74 -8.48 5.30
C VAL A 8 -2.82 -7.82 6.16
N PHE A 9 -3.01 -6.49 6.02
CA PHE A 9 -3.98 -5.75 6.85
C PHE A 9 -5.45 -6.01 6.47
N SER A 10 -5.70 -6.52 5.28
CA SER A 10 -7.04 -6.94 4.86
C SER A 10 -7.40 -8.37 5.26
N ASN A 11 -6.52 -9.07 5.98
CA ASN A 11 -6.63 -10.49 6.32
C ASN A 11 -6.69 -11.40 5.08
N GLY A 12 -5.83 -11.12 4.09
CA GLY A 12 -5.65 -11.96 2.91
C GLY A 12 -6.72 -11.76 1.82
N LYS A 13 -7.39 -10.60 1.77
CA LYS A 13 -8.32 -10.31 0.66
C LYS A 13 -7.54 -10.14 -0.64
N THR A 14 -8.21 -10.43 -1.76
CA THR A 14 -7.66 -10.22 -3.09
C THR A 14 -7.57 -8.73 -3.43
N PRO A 15 -6.38 -8.20 -3.78
CA PRO A 15 -6.23 -6.83 -4.27
C PRO A 15 -7.08 -6.57 -5.53
N TYR A 16 -7.63 -5.36 -5.65
CA TYR A 16 -8.44 -4.94 -6.80
C TYR A 16 -9.59 -5.92 -7.14
N MET A 17 -10.22 -6.51 -6.12
CA MET A 17 -11.27 -7.51 -6.29
C MET A 17 -12.35 -7.05 -7.27
N GLY A 18 -12.68 -7.91 -8.24
CA GLY A 18 -13.68 -7.62 -9.28
C GLY A 18 -13.17 -6.82 -10.48
N MET A 19 -11.91 -6.38 -10.47
CA MET A 19 -11.27 -5.75 -11.62
C MET A 19 -10.46 -6.78 -12.42
N THR A 20 -10.43 -6.62 -13.74
CA THR A 20 -9.42 -7.27 -14.58
C THR A 20 -8.12 -6.48 -14.49
N ASN A 21 -6.99 -7.08 -14.89
CA ASN A 21 -5.70 -6.39 -14.89
C ASN A 21 -5.73 -5.08 -15.70
N ILE A 22 -6.45 -5.06 -16.84
CA ILE A 22 -6.61 -3.86 -17.66
C ILE A 22 -7.39 -2.78 -16.90
N LYS A 23 -8.51 -3.14 -16.26
CA LYS A 23 -9.31 -2.20 -15.47
C LYS A 23 -8.52 -1.65 -14.27
N ALA A 24 -7.82 -2.53 -13.55
CA ALA A 24 -6.99 -2.14 -12.42
C ALA A 24 -5.88 -1.17 -12.84
N ARG A 25 -5.21 -1.44 -13.98
CA ARG A 25 -4.20 -0.53 -14.54
C ARG A 25 -4.76 0.85 -14.83
N LEU A 26 -5.85 0.94 -15.59
CA LEU A 26 -6.47 2.23 -15.97
C LEU A 26 -6.90 3.02 -14.72
N TRP A 27 -7.51 2.33 -13.76
CA TRP A 27 -7.93 2.94 -12.50
C TRP A 27 -6.75 3.50 -11.69
N ILE A 28 -5.59 2.82 -11.70
CA ILE A 28 -4.35 3.30 -11.06
C ILE A 28 -3.75 4.50 -11.83
N GLU A 29 -3.83 4.50 -13.16
CA GLU A 29 -3.37 5.61 -14.02
C GLU A 29 -4.18 6.89 -13.78
N GLU A 30 -5.45 6.78 -13.38
CA GLU A 30 -6.30 7.91 -12.93
C GLU A 30 -5.91 8.46 -11.54
N GLY A 31 -4.89 7.90 -10.90
CA GLY A 31 -4.40 8.32 -9.59
C GLY A 31 -5.09 7.61 -8.42
N ASN A 32 -6.02 6.69 -8.67
CA ASN A 32 -6.70 5.98 -7.59
C ASN A 32 -5.79 4.93 -6.92
N ARG A 33 -6.03 4.67 -5.63
CA ARG A 33 -5.35 3.66 -4.83
C ARG A 33 -6.34 2.92 -3.95
N MET A 34 -6.05 1.66 -3.61
CA MET A 34 -6.93 0.87 -2.75
C MET A 34 -7.09 1.55 -1.40
N ALA A 35 -8.33 1.65 -0.91
CA ALA A 35 -8.60 2.20 0.41
C ALA A 35 -7.96 1.35 1.52
N ALA A 36 -7.62 1.99 2.63
CA ALA A 36 -7.11 1.31 3.82
C ALA A 36 -8.11 0.24 4.30
N PRO A 37 -7.66 -1.01 4.55
CA PRO A 37 -8.51 -2.00 5.21
C PRO A 37 -8.95 -1.54 6.61
N PRO A 38 -10.12 -1.99 7.11
CA PRO A 38 -10.60 -1.63 8.44
C PRO A 38 -9.57 -1.93 9.54
N GLY A 39 -9.36 -0.98 10.45
CA GLY A 39 -8.41 -1.13 11.57
C GLY A 39 -6.94 -0.93 11.21
N THR A 40 -6.62 -0.58 9.95
CA THR A 40 -5.24 -0.26 9.54
C THR A 40 -4.79 1.05 10.21
N PRO A 41 -3.67 1.08 10.94
CA PRO A 41 -3.14 2.32 11.49
C PRO A 41 -2.79 3.32 10.39
N ALA A 42 -3.10 4.61 10.60
CA ALA A 42 -2.91 5.65 9.59
C ALA A 42 -1.47 5.70 9.06
N ALA A 43 -0.46 5.56 9.93
CA ALA A 43 0.95 5.56 9.53
C ALA A 43 1.32 4.39 8.61
N VAL A 44 0.69 3.22 8.80
CA VAL A 44 0.89 2.07 7.90
C VAL A 44 0.29 2.38 6.53
N TYR A 45 -0.90 2.97 6.48
CA TYR A 45 -1.53 3.31 5.21
C TYR A 45 -0.76 4.40 4.46
N THR A 46 -0.20 5.39 5.17
CA THR A 46 0.72 6.36 4.56
C THR A 46 1.91 5.66 3.90
N LEU A 47 2.54 4.69 4.58
CA LEU A 47 3.62 3.90 3.99
C LEU A 47 3.16 3.04 2.79
N MET A 48 1.91 2.55 2.78
CA MET A 48 1.34 1.87 1.60
C MET A 48 1.25 2.84 0.42
N LEU A 49 0.78 4.07 0.63
CA LEU A 49 0.68 5.11 -0.39
C LEU A 49 2.05 5.48 -0.96
N GLU A 50 3.06 5.67 -0.10
CA GLU A 50 4.45 5.90 -0.52
C GLU A 50 4.98 4.75 -1.39
N CYS A 51 4.66 3.50 -1.03
CA CYS A 51 5.00 2.33 -1.85
C CYS A 51 4.25 2.28 -3.19
N TRP A 52 3.16 3.05 -3.34
CA TRP A 52 2.34 3.14 -4.54
C TRP A 52 2.48 4.48 -5.28
N GLU A 53 3.53 5.24 -4.97
CA GLU A 53 3.89 6.41 -5.76
C GLU A 53 3.99 6.05 -7.25
N TYR A 54 3.43 6.92 -8.09
CA TYR A 54 3.32 6.64 -9.53
C TYR A 54 4.70 6.58 -10.17
N LEU A 55 5.48 7.65 -9.94
CA LEU A 55 6.89 7.74 -10.32
C LEU A 55 7.72 6.80 -9.46
N ASP A 56 8.59 6.01 -10.07
CA ASP A 56 9.36 4.98 -9.39
C ASP A 56 10.46 5.57 -8.50
N GLU A 57 11.03 6.72 -8.89
CA GLU A 57 12.01 7.47 -8.11
C GLU A 57 11.48 7.98 -6.75
N ASN A 58 10.15 8.16 -6.63
CA ASN A 58 9.51 8.59 -5.39
C ASN A 58 9.24 7.42 -4.42
N ARG A 59 9.37 6.17 -4.87
CA ARG A 59 9.08 5.00 -4.05
C ARG A 59 10.22 4.76 -3.05
N PRO A 60 9.91 4.47 -1.77
CA PRO A 60 10.93 4.23 -0.78
C PRO A 60 11.69 2.92 -1.07
N HIS A 61 13.01 2.95 -0.86
CA HIS A 61 13.81 1.72 -0.82
C HIS A 61 13.41 0.84 0.36
N PHE A 62 13.66 -0.47 0.24
CA PHE A 62 13.35 -1.44 1.31
C PHE A 62 14.00 -1.13 2.65
N SER A 63 15.20 -0.54 2.66
CA SER A 63 15.86 -0.07 3.89
C SER A 63 15.00 0.96 4.63
N THR A 64 14.42 1.91 3.89
CA THR A 64 13.47 2.90 4.41
C THR A 64 12.19 2.24 4.88
N ILE A 65 11.56 1.38 4.05
CA ILE A 65 10.32 0.67 4.39
C ILE A 65 10.48 -0.10 5.71
N HIS A 66 11.56 -0.87 5.84
CA HIS A 66 11.82 -1.67 7.03
C HIS A 66 12.04 -0.80 8.27
N LYS A 67 12.80 0.29 8.15
CA LYS A 67 13.00 1.25 9.24
C LYS A 67 11.66 1.87 9.68
N THR A 68 10.88 2.38 8.73
CA THR A 68 9.57 3.01 9.00
C THR A 68 8.61 2.03 9.69
N LEU A 69 8.52 0.78 9.23
CA LEU A 69 7.71 -0.25 9.89
C LEU A 69 8.15 -0.53 11.32
N LYS A 70 9.47 -0.63 11.56
CA LYS A 70 10.00 -0.81 12.92
C LYS A 70 9.68 0.36 13.84
N ASP A 71 9.66 1.58 13.30
CA ASP A 71 9.33 2.77 14.08
C ASP A 71 7.82 2.85 14.36
N ILE A 72 6.96 2.56 13.38
CA ILE A 72 5.51 2.44 13.58
C ILE A 72 5.20 1.40 14.67
N ALA A 73 5.82 0.23 14.62
CA ALA A 73 5.60 -0.85 15.57
C ALA A 73 5.97 -0.50 17.02
N LYS A 74 6.81 0.52 17.25
CA LYS A 74 7.13 1.01 18.61
C LYS A 74 6.09 2.00 19.15
N THR A 75 5.26 2.55 18.27
CA THR A 75 4.28 3.60 18.59
C THR A 75 2.85 3.07 18.72
N LEU A 76 2.65 1.80 18.40
CA LEU A 76 1.40 1.05 18.60
C LEU A 76 1.47 0.31 19.94
#